data_AF-A0A920QWA2-F1
#
_entry.id   AF-A0A920QWA2-F1
#
_cell.length_a   1.000
_cell.length_b   1.000
_cell.length_c   1.000
_cell.angle_alpha   90.00
_cell.angle_beta   90.00
_cell.angle_gamma   90.00
#
_symmetry.space_group_name_H-M   'P 1'
#
loop_
_entity.id
_entity.type
_entity.pdbx_description
1 polymer ?
#
loop_
_entity_poly.entity_id
_entity_poly.type
_entity_poly.pdbx_seq_one_letter_code
_entity_poly.pdbx_strand_id
1 'polypeptide(L)'
;MRACGRRRGASATAGWTARDVGIHRTWCGGHCVGELEIVGPRSVGVPGAPGGYSELASLGRRSLAELAAPAIELAKKGPVWTPIAQQLTREAETAPLPYNGSIGYLPGDQVPEVGKRLPLPGLAAVIGDFVREGPRLFSGALGDRLRDRLGENCLLGGDDLRKGTALWCQPACIELADARLMATPAPTHGPGLLEAFRLARRAPHPETQFCRHLHGLIVARRSSRPPTLKETRLSWFTQKVFPIMVPELLLRSLIWCSIIDRVGDST
;
A
#
# COMPACT_ATOMS: atom_id res chain seq x y z
N MET A 1 3.27 39.07 15.38
CA MET A 1 3.52 37.97 16.35
C MET A 1 2.20 37.53 16.96
N ARG A 2 1.66 36.37 16.54
CA ARG A 2 0.57 35.67 17.24
C ARG A 2 1.01 34.24 17.43
N ALA A 3 1.01 33.82 18.69
CA ALA A 3 1.49 32.54 19.15
C ALA A 3 0.58 31.39 18.64
N CYS A 4 1.17 30.43 17.94
CA CYS A 4 0.56 29.11 17.79
C CYS A 4 0.95 28.30 19.02
N GLY A 5 -0.07 27.87 19.79
CA GLY A 5 0.05 27.39 21.15
C GLY A 5 0.99 26.19 21.31
N ARG A 6 1.96 26.35 22.22
CA ARG A 6 2.57 25.24 22.97
C ARG A 6 1.45 24.47 23.67
N ARG A 7 1.18 23.23 23.28
CA ARG A 7 0.74 22.22 24.25
C ARG A 7 1.98 21.54 24.81
N ARG A 8 2.33 21.90 26.05
CA ARG A 8 3.33 21.20 26.85
C ARG A 8 2.66 19.97 27.48
N GLY A 9 3.37 18.84 27.46
CA GLY A 9 3.32 17.84 28.53
C GLY A 9 2.31 16.71 28.38
N ALA A 10 2.76 15.61 27.77
CA ALA A 10 2.86 14.33 28.46
C ALA A 10 3.83 13.43 27.66
N SER A 11 5.04 13.27 28.19
CA SER A 11 5.91 12.14 27.85
C SER A 11 5.18 10.88 28.29
N ALA A 12 4.75 10.07 27.33
CA ALA A 12 4.47 8.67 27.56
C ALA A 12 4.99 7.92 26.32
N THR A 13 6.05 7.16 26.52
CA THR A 13 6.42 6.02 25.69
C THR A 13 5.26 5.03 25.71
N ALA A 14 4.21 5.30 24.95
CA ALA A 14 3.19 4.33 24.60
C ALA A 14 3.60 3.72 23.27
N GLY A 15 4.50 2.74 23.36
CA GLY A 15 4.71 1.81 22.26
C GLY A 15 3.36 1.17 21.93
N TRP A 16 2.90 1.34 20.71
CA TRP A 16 1.72 0.66 20.22
C TRP A 16 1.93 -0.85 20.39
N THR A 17 1.07 -1.48 21.18
CA THR A 17 1.00 -2.93 21.26
C THR A 17 0.02 -3.43 20.22
N ALA A 18 0.20 -4.67 19.76
CA ALA A 18 -0.60 -5.35 18.74
C ALA A 18 -2.11 -5.50 19.03
N ARG A 19 -2.66 -4.85 20.07
CA ARG A 19 -4.09 -4.88 20.41
C ARG A 19 -4.92 -3.82 19.68
N ASP A 20 -4.31 -2.70 19.29
CA ASP A 20 -5.04 -1.56 18.71
C ASP A 20 -5.23 -1.68 17.20
N VAL A 21 -4.45 -2.55 16.56
CA VAL A 21 -4.71 -3.04 15.20
C VAL A 21 -5.53 -4.30 15.41
N GLY A 22 -6.83 -4.27 15.10
CA GLY A 22 -7.79 -5.37 15.28
C GLY A 22 -7.50 -6.64 14.47
N ILE A 23 -6.29 -7.19 14.60
CA ILE A 23 -5.91 -8.56 14.30
C ILE A 23 -6.55 -9.38 15.42
N HIS A 24 -7.82 -9.75 15.22
CA HIS A 24 -8.53 -10.58 16.16
C HIS A 24 -7.75 -11.87 16.45
N ARG A 25 -7.90 -12.29 17.70
CA ARG A 25 -7.37 -13.49 18.37
C ARG A 25 -7.72 -14.83 17.69
N THR A 26 -8.23 -14.83 16.46
CA THR A 26 -8.66 -16.00 15.68
C THR A 26 -7.57 -16.58 14.79
N TRP A 27 -6.38 -15.99 14.73
CA TRP A 27 -5.18 -16.62 14.16
C TRP A 27 -4.61 -17.72 15.10
N CYS A 28 -5.49 -18.50 15.72
CA CYS A 28 -5.21 -19.64 16.59
C CYS A 28 -6.24 -20.76 16.36
N GLY A 29 -6.77 -20.87 15.13
CA GLY A 29 -7.58 -21.99 14.67
C GLY A 29 -6.83 -22.85 13.66
N GLY A 30 -5.86 -23.64 14.12
CA GLY A 30 -5.43 -24.90 13.47
C GLY A 30 -4.72 -24.86 12.12
N HIS A 31 -4.71 -23.77 11.35
CA HIS A 31 -4.10 -23.73 10.01
C HIS A 31 -2.89 -22.80 9.95
N CYS A 32 -1.81 -23.15 10.64
CA CYS A 32 -0.48 -22.66 10.30
C CYS A 32 0.00 -23.47 9.09
N VAL A 33 -0.22 -23.01 7.85
CA VAL A 33 0.28 -23.72 6.67
C VAL A 33 1.03 -22.79 5.72
N GLY A 34 2.36 -22.84 5.83
CA GLY A 34 3.28 -22.44 4.77
C GLY A 34 3.78 -21.00 4.78
N GLU A 35 4.88 -20.80 4.06
CA GLU A 35 5.41 -19.49 3.69
C GLU A 35 4.33 -18.72 2.90
N LEU A 36 4.15 -17.43 3.20
CA LEU A 36 3.23 -16.58 2.42
C LEU A 36 3.79 -16.41 1.03
N GLU A 37 2.97 -16.65 0.01
CA GLU A 37 3.38 -16.38 -1.36
C GLU A 37 3.61 -14.89 -1.59
N ILE A 38 4.60 -14.59 -2.43
CA ILE A 38 4.88 -13.22 -2.84
C ILE A 38 3.74 -12.71 -3.75
N VAL A 39 3.18 -13.61 -4.56
CA VAL A 39 2.13 -13.38 -5.55
C VAL A 39 1.06 -14.48 -5.43
N GLY A 40 -0.18 -14.11 -5.13
CA GLY A 40 -1.34 -15.00 -5.02
C GLY A 40 -2.38 -14.50 -4.01
N PRO A 41 -3.49 -15.23 -3.78
CA PRO A 41 -4.60 -14.76 -2.95
C PRO A 41 -4.24 -14.42 -1.49
N ARG A 42 -3.30 -15.14 -0.88
CA ARG A 42 -2.83 -14.89 0.51
C ARG A 42 -1.85 -13.73 0.61
N SER A 43 -1.39 -13.20 -0.53
CA SER A 43 -0.57 -11.97 -0.58
C SER A 43 -1.39 -10.68 -0.46
N VAL A 44 -2.72 -10.79 -0.52
CA VAL A 44 -3.64 -9.64 -0.54
C VAL A 44 -4.02 -9.21 0.87
N GLY A 45 -3.69 -7.96 1.22
CA GLY A 45 -4.08 -7.33 2.47
C GLY A 45 -5.38 -6.52 2.38
N VAL A 46 -5.88 -6.06 3.53
CA VAL A 46 -7.06 -5.18 3.60
C VAL A 46 -6.78 -3.87 2.86
N PRO A 47 -7.63 -3.45 1.90
CA PRO A 47 -7.39 -2.22 1.13
C PRO A 47 -7.64 -0.97 1.98
N GLY A 48 -6.59 -0.19 2.24
CA GLY A 48 -6.69 1.04 3.05
C GLY A 48 -6.84 2.34 2.24
N ALA A 49 -6.60 2.31 0.93
CA ALA A 49 -6.57 3.51 0.09
C ALA A 49 -7.90 4.31 0.08
N PRO A 50 -9.10 3.67 -0.03
CA PRO A 50 -10.36 4.39 0.03
C PRO A 50 -10.55 5.17 1.34
N GLY A 51 -10.17 4.57 2.47
CA GLY A 51 -10.15 5.23 3.78
C GLY A 51 -9.26 6.46 3.79
N GLY A 52 -8.00 6.31 3.38
CA GLY A 52 -7.03 7.40 3.33
C GLY A 52 -7.45 8.56 2.43
N TYR A 53 -7.92 8.28 1.21
CA TYR A 53 -8.35 9.33 0.29
C TYR A 53 -9.62 10.04 0.74
N SER A 54 -10.57 9.31 1.37
CA SER A 54 -11.78 9.93 1.92
C SER A 54 -11.45 10.89 3.06
N GLU A 55 -10.56 10.48 3.97
CA GLU A 55 -10.09 11.33 5.06
C GLU A 55 -9.27 12.53 4.56
N LEU A 56 -8.43 12.36 3.54
CA LEU A 56 -7.71 13.50 2.95
C LEU A 56 -8.67 14.47 2.25
N ALA A 57 -9.67 13.95 1.54
CA ALA A 57 -10.67 14.78 0.86
C ALA A 57 -11.51 15.59 1.86
N SER A 58 -11.79 15.04 3.04
CA SER A 58 -12.55 15.74 4.10
C SER A 58 -11.83 16.98 4.64
N LEU A 59 -10.50 17.04 4.53
CA LEU A 59 -9.69 18.22 4.85
C LEU A 59 -9.64 19.26 3.73
N GLY A 60 -10.06 18.88 2.52
CA GLY A 60 -10.01 19.71 1.33
C GLY A 60 -11.20 20.66 1.19
N ARG A 61 -11.21 21.40 0.07
CA ARG A 61 -12.34 22.27 -0.35
C ARG A 61 -13.17 21.70 -1.49
N ARG A 62 -12.77 20.56 -2.05
CA ARG A 62 -13.40 19.90 -3.20
C ARG A 62 -14.04 18.61 -2.74
N SER A 63 -15.22 18.32 -3.27
CA SER A 63 -15.89 17.05 -3.03
C SER A 63 -15.10 15.89 -3.61
N LEU A 64 -15.33 14.68 -3.08
CA LEU A 64 -14.70 13.47 -3.60
C LEU A 64 -15.05 13.23 -5.08
N ALA A 65 -16.29 13.55 -5.48
CA ALA A 65 -16.74 13.48 -6.86
C ALA A 65 -15.95 14.40 -7.81
N GLU A 66 -15.74 15.66 -7.42
CA GLU A 66 -14.92 16.60 -8.21
C GLU A 66 -13.47 16.12 -8.34
N LEU A 67 -12.89 15.58 -7.26
CA LEU A 67 -11.51 15.08 -7.26
C LEU A 67 -11.34 13.80 -8.11
N ALA A 68 -12.34 12.93 -8.11
CA ALA A 68 -12.29 11.65 -8.82
C ALA A 68 -12.67 11.76 -10.31
N ALA A 69 -13.44 12.78 -10.71
CA ALA A 69 -13.94 12.92 -12.08
C ALA A 69 -12.84 12.84 -13.16
N PRO A 70 -11.66 13.49 -13.02
CA PRO A 70 -10.58 13.34 -14.00
C PRO A 70 -10.05 11.91 -14.11
N ALA A 71 -9.99 11.17 -13.00
CA ALA A 71 -9.52 9.79 -12.98
C ALA A 71 -10.54 8.84 -13.64
N ILE A 72 -11.83 9.04 -13.38
CA ILE A 72 -12.92 8.29 -14.04
C ILE A 72 -12.86 8.49 -15.56
N GLU A 73 -12.74 9.74 -16.01
CA GLU A 73 -12.69 10.05 -17.44
C GLU A 73 -11.41 9.52 -18.10
N LEU A 74 -10.28 9.56 -17.40
CA LEU A 74 -9.03 8.95 -17.89
C LEU A 74 -9.15 7.44 -18.01
N ALA A 75 -9.75 6.77 -17.03
CA ALA A 75 -9.96 5.32 -17.06
C ALA A 75 -10.87 4.91 -18.24
N LYS A 76 -11.98 5.63 -18.46
CA LYS A 76 -12.87 5.38 -19.62
C LYS A 76 -12.18 5.59 -20.97
N LYS A 77 -11.47 6.71 -21.15
CA LYS A 77 -10.79 7.04 -22.41
C LYS A 77 -9.53 6.20 -22.64
N GLY A 78 -8.97 5.67 -21.56
CA GLY A 78 -7.74 4.93 -21.52
C GLY A 78 -6.50 5.83 -21.38
N PRO A 79 -5.66 5.62 -20.35
CA PRO A 79 -4.34 6.25 -20.29
C PRO A 79 -3.49 5.84 -21.50
N VAL A 80 -2.63 6.77 -21.93
CA VAL A 80 -1.58 6.48 -22.92
C VAL A 80 -0.50 5.65 -22.23
N TRP A 81 -0.18 4.50 -22.80
CA TRP A 81 0.86 3.62 -22.28
C TRP A 81 2.23 4.26 -22.46
N THR A 82 2.89 4.55 -21.35
CA THR A 82 4.22 5.17 -21.34
C THR A 82 5.32 4.11 -21.41
N PRO A 83 6.59 4.49 -21.71
CA PRO A 83 7.71 3.55 -21.64
C PRO A 83 7.81 2.84 -20.28
N ILE A 84 7.60 3.58 -19.19
CA ILE A 84 7.59 2.99 -17.86
C ILE A 84 6.39 2.04 -17.70
N ALA A 85 5.17 2.42 -18.09
CA ALA A 85 4.02 1.52 -18.00
C ALA A 85 4.23 0.22 -18.78
N GLN A 86 4.83 0.29 -19.97
CA GLN A 86 5.20 -0.89 -20.76
C GLN A 86 6.19 -1.78 -20.02
N GLN A 87 7.28 -1.21 -19.51
CA GLN A 87 8.29 -1.96 -18.77
C GLN A 87 7.67 -2.66 -17.55
N LEU A 88 6.88 -1.93 -16.77
CA LEU A 88 6.19 -2.45 -15.58
C LEU A 88 5.26 -3.62 -15.92
N THR A 89 4.64 -3.55 -17.08
CA THR A 89 3.70 -4.58 -17.53
C THR A 89 4.41 -5.83 -18.01
N ARG A 90 5.56 -5.69 -18.69
CA ARG A 90 6.44 -6.82 -19.02
C ARG A 90 6.93 -7.53 -17.76
N GLU A 91 7.40 -6.76 -16.78
CA GLU A 91 7.89 -7.32 -15.50
C GLU A 91 6.79 -8.09 -14.76
N ALA A 92 5.53 -7.71 -14.97
CA ALA A 92 4.38 -8.32 -14.32
C ALA A 92 3.52 -9.20 -15.24
N GLU A 93 3.97 -9.56 -16.44
CA GLU A 93 3.08 -10.24 -17.39
C GLU A 93 2.78 -11.68 -16.99
N THR A 94 3.75 -12.38 -16.38
CA THR A 94 3.66 -13.82 -16.09
C THR A 94 3.08 -14.13 -14.71
N ALA A 95 3.41 -13.33 -13.71
CA ALA A 95 3.06 -13.59 -12.32
C ALA A 95 1.55 -13.59 -12.01
N PRO A 96 0.70 -12.76 -12.63
CA PRO A 96 -0.72 -12.73 -12.35
C PRO A 96 -1.49 -13.85 -13.07
N LEU A 97 -1.00 -14.36 -14.21
CA LEU A 97 -1.75 -15.28 -15.09
C LEU A 97 -2.31 -16.53 -14.37
N PRO A 98 -1.60 -17.18 -13.43
CA PRO A 98 -2.17 -18.32 -12.71
C PRO A 98 -3.36 -17.97 -11.82
N TYR A 99 -3.50 -16.70 -11.43
CA TYR A 99 -4.50 -16.21 -10.48
C TYR A 99 -5.57 -15.34 -11.14
N ASN A 100 -5.28 -14.86 -12.35
CA ASN A 100 -6.08 -13.92 -13.10
C ASN A 100 -6.22 -14.46 -14.52
N GLY A 101 -7.44 -14.68 -15.02
CA GLY A 101 -7.69 -14.96 -16.45
C GLY A 101 -7.33 -13.76 -17.36
N SER A 102 -8.20 -13.32 -18.27
CA SER A 102 -8.02 -12.06 -19.07
C SER A 102 -7.65 -10.77 -18.30
N ILE A 103 -6.39 -10.34 -18.29
CA ILE A 103 -5.94 -9.14 -17.54
C ILE A 103 -6.24 -7.87 -18.35
N GLY A 104 -6.99 -6.91 -17.79
CA GLY A 104 -7.32 -5.64 -18.48
C GLY A 104 -6.09 -4.84 -18.93
N TYR A 105 -4.97 -5.03 -18.22
CA TYR A 105 -3.65 -4.45 -18.54
C TYR A 105 -2.84 -5.21 -19.60
N LEU A 106 -3.29 -6.40 -20.01
CA LEU A 106 -2.70 -7.26 -21.04
C LEU A 106 -3.80 -7.69 -22.03
N PRO A 107 -4.32 -6.75 -22.85
CA PRO A 107 -5.36 -7.07 -23.81
C PRO A 107 -4.88 -8.12 -24.80
N GLY A 108 -5.58 -9.27 -24.86
CA GLY A 108 -5.16 -10.41 -25.67
C GLY A 108 -3.87 -11.08 -25.19
N ASP A 109 -3.59 -10.99 -23.89
CA ASP A 109 -2.38 -11.51 -23.22
C ASP A 109 -1.07 -10.90 -23.77
N GLN A 110 -1.16 -9.68 -24.31
CA GLN A 110 -0.03 -8.94 -24.87
C GLN A 110 0.22 -7.64 -24.12
N VAL A 111 1.49 -7.32 -23.94
CA VAL A 111 1.92 -6.03 -23.38
C VAL A 111 1.57 -4.91 -24.35
N PRO A 112 0.85 -3.85 -23.91
CA PRO A 112 0.54 -2.72 -24.77
C PRO A 112 1.80 -1.99 -25.29
N GLU A 113 1.73 -1.52 -26.53
CA GLU A 113 2.77 -0.69 -27.12
C GLU A 113 2.81 0.71 -26.49
N VAL A 114 4.00 1.31 -26.43
CA VAL A 114 4.15 2.70 -26.01
C VAL A 114 3.35 3.62 -26.95
N GLY A 115 2.59 4.55 -26.40
CA GLY A 115 1.72 5.45 -27.14
C GLY A 115 0.30 4.92 -27.34
N LYS A 116 0.06 3.62 -27.13
CA LYS A 116 -1.28 3.03 -27.23
C LYS A 116 -2.16 3.51 -26.08
N ARG A 117 -3.44 3.79 -26.35
CA ARG A 117 -4.44 4.01 -25.30
C ARG A 117 -5.04 2.69 -24.85
N LEU A 118 -5.19 2.52 -23.54
CA LEU A 118 -5.77 1.32 -22.95
C LEU A 118 -6.99 1.70 -22.09
N PRO A 119 -8.23 1.59 -22.60
CA PRO A 119 -9.44 1.79 -21.80
C PRO A 119 -9.54 0.80 -20.64
N LEU A 120 -9.93 1.29 -19.46
CA LEU A 120 -10.10 0.54 -18.21
C LEU A 120 -11.49 0.83 -17.62
N PRO A 121 -12.57 0.34 -18.27
CA PRO A 121 -13.95 0.66 -17.88
C PRO A 121 -14.30 0.16 -16.48
N GLY A 122 -13.81 -1.00 -16.07
CA GLY A 122 -14.03 -1.55 -14.75
C GLY A 122 -13.36 -0.74 -13.66
N LEU A 123 -12.15 -0.22 -13.89
CA LEU A 123 -11.51 0.74 -13.00
C LEU A 123 -12.35 2.03 -12.89
N ALA A 124 -12.92 2.51 -13.99
CA ALA A 124 -13.81 3.67 -13.96
C ALA A 124 -15.07 3.38 -13.10
N ALA A 125 -15.64 2.18 -13.19
CA ALA A 125 -16.76 1.75 -12.36
C ALA A 125 -16.37 1.69 -10.87
N VAL A 126 -15.22 1.10 -10.52
CA VAL A 126 -14.76 1.04 -9.12
C VAL A 126 -14.46 2.43 -8.55
N ILE A 127 -13.89 3.35 -9.34
CA ILE A 127 -13.71 4.74 -8.89
C ILE A 127 -15.08 5.42 -8.71
N GLY A 128 -16.06 5.10 -9.55
CA GLY A 128 -17.46 5.55 -9.38
C GLY A 128 -18.09 5.02 -8.09
N ASP A 129 -17.91 3.74 -7.79
CA ASP A 129 -18.34 3.12 -6.52
C ASP A 129 -17.65 3.79 -5.33
N PHE A 130 -16.35 4.10 -5.45
CA PHE A 130 -15.60 4.83 -4.43
C PHE A 130 -16.18 6.21 -4.16
N VAL A 131 -16.60 6.95 -5.18
CA VAL A 131 -17.24 8.26 -4.99
C VAL A 131 -18.53 8.15 -4.18
N ARG A 132 -19.31 7.07 -4.37
CA ARG A 132 -20.57 6.86 -3.65
C ARG A 132 -20.37 6.33 -2.23
N GLU A 133 -19.50 5.34 -2.07
CA GLU A 133 -19.34 4.59 -0.82
C GLU A 133 -18.23 5.13 0.09
N GLY A 134 -17.31 5.92 -0.47
CA GLY A 134 -16.15 6.48 0.21
C GLY A 134 -15.30 5.40 0.90
N PRO A 135 -15.05 5.52 2.22
CA PRO A 135 -14.21 4.56 2.94
C PRO A 135 -14.83 3.15 3.00
N ARG A 136 -16.15 3.01 2.78
CA ARG A 136 -16.86 1.73 2.85
C ARG A 136 -16.86 0.96 1.53
N LEU A 137 -16.07 1.39 0.54
CA LEU A 137 -16.01 0.79 -0.80
C LEU A 137 -15.99 -0.75 -0.80
N PHE A 138 -15.18 -1.37 0.07
CA PHE A 138 -15.06 -2.83 0.15
C PHE A 138 -15.94 -3.47 1.25
N SER A 139 -16.81 -2.71 1.92
CA SER A 139 -17.65 -3.24 3.00
C SER A 139 -18.92 -3.97 2.52
N GLY A 140 -19.26 -3.85 1.23
CA GLY A 140 -20.44 -4.47 0.61
C GLY A 140 -20.10 -5.28 -0.64
N ALA A 141 -20.96 -5.21 -1.66
CA ALA A 141 -20.90 -6.08 -2.85
C ALA A 141 -19.54 -6.10 -3.57
N LEU A 142 -18.81 -4.98 -3.61
CA LEU A 142 -17.47 -4.96 -4.20
C LEU A 142 -16.46 -5.81 -3.40
N GLY A 143 -16.56 -5.78 -2.07
CA GLY A 143 -15.76 -6.60 -1.18
C GLY A 143 -16.08 -8.09 -1.31
N ASP A 144 -17.35 -8.43 -1.48
CA ASP A 144 -17.77 -9.81 -1.72
C ASP A 144 -17.23 -10.32 -3.07
N ARG A 145 -17.38 -9.54 -4.15
CA ARG A 145 -16.78 -9.86 -5.46
C ARG A 145 -15.26 -10.03 -5.39
N LEU A 146 -14.56 -9.18 -4.61
CA LEU A 146 -13.12 -9.32 -4.36
C LEU A 146 -12.80 -10.67 -3.70
N ARG A 147 -13.55 -11.05 -2.65
CA ARG A 147 -13.34 -12.31 -1.92
C ARG A 147 -13.62 -13.52 -2.80
N ASP A 148 -14.73 -13.50 -3.54
CA ASP A 148 -15.08 -14.54 -4.50
C ASP A 148 -13.97 -14.72 -5.54
N ARG A 149 -13.38 -13.61 -6.01
CA ARG A 149 -12.28 -13.64 -6.96
C ARG A 149 -10.99 -14.23 -6.38
N LEU A 150 -10.72 -14.00 -5.09
CA LEU A 150 -9.58 -14.58 -4.38
C LEU A 150 -9.80 -16.07 -4.06
N GLY A 151 -11.06 -16.51 -4.07
CA GLY A 151 -11.45 -17.91 -3.94
C GLY A 151 -11.09 -18.52 -2.58
N GLU A 152 -10.88 -19.84 -2.57
CA GLU A 152 -10.69 -20.65 -1.36
C GLU A 152 -9.44 -20.27 -0.55
N ASN A 153 -8.46 -19.61 -1.18
CA ASN A 153 -7.23 -19.15 -0.53
C ASN A 153 -7.33 -17.70 -0.02
N CYS A 154 -8.51 -17.09 -0.07
CA CYS A 154 -8.72 -15.75 0.48
C CYS A 154 -8.57 -15.75 2.01
N LEU A 155 -7.67 -14.89 2.52
CA LEU A 155 -7.51 -14.70 3.97
C LEU A 155 -8.38 -13.57 4.53
N LEU A 156 -9.13 -12.85 3.70
CA LEU A 156 -9.90 -11.67 4.09
C LEU A 156 -11.33 -12.06 4.48
N GLY A 157 -11.68 -11.81 5.74
CA GLY A 157 -13.07 -11.85 6.19
C GLY A 157 -13.84 -10.58 5.80
N GLY A 158 -15.18 -10.67 5.74
CA GLY A 158 -16.02 -9.49 5.53
C GLY A 158 -15.83 -8.42 6.61
N ASP A 159 -15.59 -8.83 7.87
CA ASP A 159 -15.26 -7.92 8.96
C ASP A 159 -13.90 -7.24 8.78
N ASP A 160 -12.94 -7.87 8.10
CA ASP A 160 -11.64 -7.26 7.85
C ASP A 160 -11.74 -6.14 6.82
N LEU A 161 -12.59 -6.32 5.80
CA LEU A 161 -12.84 -5.29 4.78
C LEU A 161 -13.54 -4.05 5.34
N ARG A 162 -14.22 -4.17 6.49
CA ARG A 162 -14.80 -3.03 7.23
C ARG A 162 -13.74 -2.22 8.00
N LYS A 163 -12.55 -2.76 8.22
CA LYS A 163 -11.48 -2.13 9.01
C LYS A 163 -10.56 -1.21 8.19
N GLY A 164 -10.73 -1.12 6.87
CA GLY A 164 -9.94 -0.30 5.94
C GLY A 164 -10.09 1.22 6.13
N THR A 165 -9.85 1.71 7.33
CA THR A 165 -10.00 3.12 7.74
C THR A 165 -8.65 3.82 7.84
N ALA A 166 -8.63 5.14 7.69
CA ALA A 166 -7.40 5.91 7.82
C ALA A 166 -7.05 6.17 9.29
N LEU A 167 -5.76 6.26 9.58
CA LEU A 167 -5.24 6.60 10.90
C LEU A 167 -4.36 7.85 10.80
N TRP A 168 -4.69 8.85 11.61
CA TRP A 168 -3.85 10.03 11.78
C TRP A 168 -2.74 9.73 12.79
N CYS A 169 -1.50 9.88 12.36
CA CYS A 169 -0.32 9.62 13.18
C CYS A 169 0.65 10.80 13.14
N GLN A 170 1.42 10.96 14.22
CA GLN A 170 2.49 11.96 14.24
C GLN A 170 3.63 11.52 13.32
N PRO A 171 4.23 12.44 12.55
CA PRO A 171 5.38 12.10 11.72
C PRO A 171 6.58 11.71 12.59
N ALA A 172 7.42 10.81 12.07
CA ALA A 172 8.76 10.65 12.62
C ALA A 172 9.55 11.93 12.35
N CYS A 173 10.31 12.40 13.35
CA CYS A 173 11.02 13.67 13.27
C CYS A 173 12.46 13.53 13.76
N ILE A 174 13.36 14.31 13.15
CA ILE A 174 14.66 14.64 13.74
C ILE A 174 14.85 16.15 13.71
N GLU A 175 15.55 16.67 14.71
CA GLU A 175 15.92 18.08 14.77
C GLU A 175 17.28 18.30 14.08
N LEU A 176 17.36 19.38 13.29
CA LEU A 176 18.56 19.96 12.69
C LEU A 176 18.81 21.33 13.33
N ALA A 177 19.94 21.96 13.03
CA ALA A 177 20.31 23.24 13.63
C ALA A 177 19.33 24.37 13.25
N ASP A 178 18.83 24.33 12.02
CA ASP A 178 18.01 25.37 11.38
C ASP A 178 16.65 24.85 10.87
N ALA A 179 16.39 23.55 11.01
CA ALA A 179 15.19 22.91 10.47
C ALA A 179 14.75 21.68 11.28
N ARG A 180 13.51 21.24 11.06
CA ARG A 180 12.99 19.96 11.53
C ARG A 180 12.67 19.09 10.32
N LEU A 181 13.34 17.95 10.21
CA LEU A 181 13.09 17.00 9.14
C LEU A 181 12.02 16.00 9.60
N MET A 182 10.98 15.84 8.79
CA MET A 182 9.86 14.94 9.04
C MET A 182 9.80 13.84 7.99
N ALA A 183 9.38 12.65 8.41
CA ALA A 183 9.04 11.57 7.51
C ALA A 183 7.81 10.81 8.02
N THR A 184 7.17 10.04 7.15
CA THR A 184 6.10 9.12 7.56
C THR A 184 6.62 8.19 8.67
N PRO A 185 5.84 7.93 9.73
CA PRO A 185 6.30 7.12 10.85
C PRO A 185 6.34 5.62 10.48
N ALA A 186 6.78 4.80 11.43
CA ALA A 186 6.59 3.34 11.31
C ALA A 186 5.10 3.01 11.05
N PRO A 187 4.79 1.99 10.24
CA PRO A 187 5.69 0.98 9.70
C PRO A 187 6.39 1.36 8.38
N THR A 188 6.28 2.61 7.92
CA THR A 188 6.98 3.05 6.71
C THR A 188 8.49 3.22 6.95
N HIS A 189 9.25 3.45 5.86
CA HIS A 189 10.71 3.60 5.89
C HIS A 189 11.22 4.94 6.43
N GLY A 190 10.33 5.88 6.78
CA GLY A 190 10.71 7.22 7.21
C GLY A 190 11.72 7.26 8.35
N PRO A 191 11.59 6.48 9.44
CA PRO A 191 12.59 6.48 10.52
C PRO A 191 14.00 6.06 10.07
N GLY A 192 14.11 5.07 9.16
CA GLY A 192 15.41 4.65 8.62
C GLY A 192 16.04 5.72 7.73
N LEU A 193 15.23 6.43 6.94
CA LEU A 193 15.67 7.59 6.17
C LEU A 193 16.19 8.72 7.08
N LEU A 194 15.46 9.03 8.15
CA LEU A 194 15.87 10.05 9.12
C LEU A 194 17.18 9.66 9.83
N GLU A 195 17.34 8.39 10.17
CA GLU A 195 18.58 7.89 10.78
C GLU A 195 19.76 7.97 9.81
N ALA A 196 19.58 7.57 8.56
CA ALA A 196 20.59 7.70 7.51
C ALA A 196 21.05 9.15 7.37
N PHE A 197 20.09 10.10 7.34
CA PHE A 197 20.38 11.53 7.28
C PHE A 197 21.15 12.01 8.51
N ARG A 198 20.72 11.57 9.71
CA ARG A 198 21.35 11.94 10.98
C ARG A 198 22.81 11.51 11.06
N LEU A 199 23.14 10.33 10.54
CA LEU A 199 24.50 9.80 10.52
C LEU A 199 25.35 10.45 9.43
N ALA A 200 24.78 10.62 8.23
CA ALA A 200 25.46 11.21 7.08
C ALA A 200 25.97 12.63 7.35
N ARG A 201 25.16 13.49 7.96
CA ARG A 201 25.54 14.90 8.20
C ARG A 201 26.77 15.10 9.08
N ARG A 202 27.21 14.07 9.81
CA ARG A 202 28.39 14.12 10.68
C ARG A 202 29.63 13.53 10.02
N ALA A 203 29.50 12.99 8.81
CA ALA A 203 30.58 12.32 8.10
C ALA A 203 31.37 13.33 7.24
N PRO A 204 32.67 13.07 7.00
CA PRO A 204 33.49 13.87 6.07
C PRO A 204 32.94 13.89 4.64
N HIS A 205 32.26 12.81 4.24
CA HIS A 205 31.58 12.66 2.95
C HIS A 205 30.12 12.28 3.18
N PRO A 206 29.23 13.27 3.43
CA PRO A 206 27.85 13.02 3.82
C PRO A 206 27.06 12.18 2.81
N GLU A 207 27.16 12.48 1.52
CA GLU A 207 26.44 11.77 0.46
C GLU A 207 26.83 10.29 0.40
N THR A 208 28.12 10.00 0.39
CA THR A 208 28.64 8.63 0.40
C THR A 208 28.18 7.87 1.64
N GLN A 209 28.21 8.51 2.81
CA GLN A 209 27.79 7.89 4.06
C GLN A 209 26.27 7.63 4.09
N PHE A 210 25.48 8.55 3.55
CA PHE A 210 24.03 8.39 3.40
C PHE A 210 23.69 7.17 2.54
N CYS A 211 24.27 7.09 1.34
CA CYS A 211 24.07 5.97 0.41
C CYS A 211 24.53 4.65 1.02
N ARG A 212 25.70 4.62 1.67
CA ARG A 212 26.22 3.42 2.34
C ARG A 212 25.30 2.93 3.45
N HIS A 213 24.78 3.85 4.28
CA HIS A 213 23.88 3.48 5.36
C HIS A 213 22.56 2.91 4.83
N LEU A 214 21.94 3.58 3.86
CA LEU A 214 20.72 3.07 3.22
C LEU A 214 20.95 1.71 2.57
N HIS A 215 22.07 1.56 1.84
CA HIS A 215 22.44 0.28 1.23
C HIS A 215 22.63 -0.82 2.29
N GLY A 216 23.31 -0.51 3.39
CA GLY A 216 23.47 -1.44 4.52
C GLY A 216 22.14 -1.86 5.15
N LEU A 217 21.19 -0.94 5.33
CA LEU A 217 19.85 -1.24 5.82
C LEU A 217 19.07 -2.16 4.85
N ILE A 218 19.25 -1.96 3.54
CA ILE A 218 18.62 -2.78 2.49
C ILE A 218 19.23 -4.19 2.50
N VAL A 219 20.56 -4.30 2.51
CA VAL A 219 21.28 -5.58 2.47
C VAL A 219 21.04 -6.41 3.74
N ALA A 220 21.20 -5.79 4.92
CA ALA A 220 20.99 -6.48 6.20
C ALA A 220 19.59 -7.10 6.31
N ARG A 221 18.58 -6.43 5.74
CA ARG A 221 17.19 -6.93 5.72
C ARG A 221 16.95 -8.03 4.70
N ARG A 222 17.66 -8.05 3.57
CA ARG A 222 17.62 -9.17 2.61
C ARG A 222 18.22 -10.45 3.20
N SER A 223 19.21 -10.31 4.08
CA SER A 223 19.91 -11.44 4.69
C SER A 223 19.27 -11.96 5.98
N SER A 224 18.30 -11.24 6.56
CA SER A 224 17.59 -11.69 7.76
C SER A 224 16.51 -12.73 7.43
N ARG A 225 16.60 -13.90 8.05
CA ARG A 225 15.59 -14.99 8.02
C ARG A 225 14.21 -14.47 8.48
N PRO A 226 13.08 -14.91 7.90
CA PRO A 226 11.77 -14.52 8.41
C PRO A 226 11.64 -14.89 9.90
N PRO A 227 11.09 -14.00 10.74
CA PRO A 227 10.97 -14.25 12.17
C PRO A 227 10.07 -15.48 12.40
N THR A 228 10.43 -16.29 13.40
CA THR A 228 9.53 -17.36 13.85
C THR A 228 8.37 -16.75 14.64
N LEU A 229 7.19 -17.36 14.55
CA LEU A 229 5.94 -16.85 15.16
C LEU A 229 6.03 -16.52 16.66
N LYS A 230 7.00 -17.06 17.39
CA LYS A 230 7.20 -16.78 18.81
C LYS A 230 7.77 -15.39 19.12
N GLU A 231 8.39 -14.71 18.15
CA GLU A 231 9.04 -13.41 18.36
C GLU A 231 8.09 -12.20 18.14
N THR A 232 6.77 -12.44 18.07
CA THR A 232 5.83 -11.58 17.34
C THR A 232 5.02 -10.57 18.15
N ARG A 233 5.60 -9.88 19.15
CA ARG A 233 4.87 -8.80 19.85
C ARG A 233 5.21 -7.38 19.41
N LEU A 234 6.33 -7.17 18.71
CA LEU A 234 6.73 -5.88 18.13
C LEU A 234 7.38 -6.01 16.73
N SER A 235 7.92 -7.19 16.39
CA SER A 235 8.67 -7.42 15.14
C SER A 235 7.79 -7.50 13.89
N TRP A 236 6.55 -7.99 14.01
CA TRP A 236 5.66 -8.22 12.88
C TRP A 236 5.29 -6.95 12.12
N PHE A 237 5.09 -5.84 12.83
CA PHE A 237 4.73 -4.57 12.23
C PHE A 237 5.88 -3.92 11.46
N THR A 238 7.12 -4.19 11.89
CA THR A 238 8.34 -3.68 11.26
C THR A 238 8.86 -4.54 10.10
N GLN A 239 8.48 -5.83 10.01
CA GLN A 239 9.07 -6.76 9.03
C GLN A 239 8.20 -7.05 7.79
N LYS A 240 6.87 -6.99 7.85
CA LYS A 240 6.02 -7.40 6.70
C LYS A 240 5.58 -6.31 5.73
N VAL A 241 5.91 -5.05 5.99
CA VAL A 241 5.81 -3.97 4.97
C VAL A 241 7.04 -3.99 4.02
N PHE A 242 7.91 -5.00 4.17
CA PHE A 242 9.29 -5.02 3.65
C PHE A 242 9.66 -6.11 2.61
N PRO A 243 8.76 -6.68 1.77
CA PRO A 243 9.17 -7.20 0.48
C PRO A 243 8.60 -6.26 -0.57
N ILE A 244 9.27 -5.12 -0.73
CA ILE A 244 8.86 -4.14 -1.71
C ILE A 244 10.13 -3.61 -2.35
N MET A 245 10.73 -4.45 -3.20
CA MET A 245 11.35 -3.86 -4.37
C MET A 245 10.25 -3.21 -5.21
N VAL A 246 10.58 -2.11 -5.88
CA VAL A 246 9.71 -1.48 -6.88
C VAL A 246 9.00 -2.57 -7.71
N PRO A 247 9.67 -3.54 -8.34
CA PRO A 247 9.01 -4.62 -9.10
C PRO A 247 8.00 -5.49 -8.31
N GLU A 248 8.21 -5.78 -7.02
CA GLU A 248 7.26 -6.59 -6.22
C GLU A 248 6.02 -5.79 -5.79
N LEU A 249 6.18 -4.50 -5.46
CA LEU A 249 5.03 -3.59 -5.29
C LEU A 249 4.25 -3.46 -6.58
N LEU A 250 4.96 -3.39 -7.70
CA LEU A 250 4.38 -3.21 -9.03
C LEU A 250 3.64 -4.46 -9.48
N LEU A 251 4.20 -5.64 -9.26
CA LEU A 251 3.53 -6.93 -9.42
C LEU A 251 2.25 -6.98 -8.59
N ARG A 252 2.34 -6.68 -7.29
CA ARG A 252 1.17 -6.63 -6.39
C ARG A 252 0.16 -5.55 -6.79
N SER A 253 0.64 -4.40 -7.26
CA SER A 253 -0.21 -3.29 -7.71
C SER A 253 -0.89 -3.61 -9.04
N LEU A 254 -0.24 -4.31 -9.97
CA LEU A 254 -0.83 -4.72 -11.24
C LEU A 254 -1.79 -5.90 -11.06
N ILE A 255 -1.50 -6.83 -10.15
CA ILE A 255 -2.46 -7.85 -9.69
C ILE A 255 -3.67 -7.17 -9.06
N TRP A 256 -3.43 -6.23 -8.13
CA TRP A 256 -4.48 -5.47 -7.47
C TRP A 256 -5.33 -4.67 -8.47
N CYS A 257 -4.69 -3.90 -9.34
CA CYS A 257 -5.35 -3.12 -10.38
C CYS A 257 -6.13 -4.02 -11.35
N SER A 258 -5.59 -5.17 -11.74
CA SER A 258 -6.27 -6.15 -12.60
C SER A 258 -7.49 -6.78 -11.93
N ILE A 259 -7.39 -7.11 -10.63
CA ILE A 259 -8.51 -7.59 -9.82
C ILE A 259 -9.58 -6.50 -9.73
N ILE A 260 -9.18 -5.27 -9.44
CA ILE A 260 -10.08 -4.12 -9.29
C ILE A 260 -10.82 -3.80 -10.59
N ASP A 261 -10.11 -3.75 -11.71
CA ASP A 261 -10.71 -3.51 -13.03
C ASP A 261 -11.77 -4.58 -13.34
N ARG A 262 -11.45 -5.87 -13.16
CA ARG A 262 -12.42 -6.94 -13.41
C ARG A 262 -13.59 -7.02 -12.44
N VAL A 263 -13.33 -6.74 -11.17
CA VAL A 263 -14.41 -6.64 -10.19
C VAL A 263 -15.35 -5.49 -10.57
N GLY A 264 -14.88 -4.45 -11.26
CA GLY A 264 -15.70 -3.39 -11.83
C GLY A 264 -16.48 -3.78 -13.10
N ASP A 265 -15.90 -4.58 -13.99
CA ASP A 265 -16.49 -4.98 -15.29
C ASP A 265 -17.65 -5.99 -15.19
N SER A 266 -17.91 -6.57 -14.02
CA SER A 266 -18.91 -7.64 -13.82
C SER A 266 -20.33 -7.12 -13.54
N THR A 267 -20.65 -5.91 -14.01
CA THR A 267 -22.02 -5.35 -14.07
C THR A 267 -22.52 -5.32 -15.50
#